data_AF-L0ABG2-F1
#
_entry.id   AF-L0ABG2-F1
#
_cell.length_a   1.000
_cell.length_b   1.000
_cell.length_c   1.000
_cell.angle_alpha   90.00
_cell.angle_beta   90.00
_cell.angle_gamma   90.00
#
_symmetry.space_group_name_H-M   'P 1'
#
loop_
_entity.id
_entity.type
_entity.pdbx_description
1 polymer ?
#
loop_
_entity_poly.entity_id
_entity_poly.type
_entity_poly.pdbx_seq_one_letter_code
_entity_poly.pdbx_strand_id
1 'polypeptide(L)'
;MEEINEAELQTESIERLLHLVELLNNILKDEELLKAISKLLVSEETFLVVDRLPQLIKLIEKLTRQENLEKIESLLGLIESLDKETLNKLGNALSAIKNKEVKPMSLSGLITSLSQPEVSKGLNLMLNLLKALGS
;
A
#
# COMPACT_ATOMS: atom_id res chain seq x y z
N MET A 1 -39.50 -43.12 35.16
CA MET A 1 -39.73 -42.60 33.80
C MET A 1 -38.70 -41.54 33.40
N GLU A 2 -37.90 -40.99 34.32
CA GLU A 2 -36.84 -40.01 34.00
C GLU A 2 -35.56 -40.61 33.41
N GLU A 3 -35.11 -41.79 33.87
CA GLU A 3 -33.86 -42.42 33.38
C GLU A 3 -33.91 -42.86 31.90
N ILE A 4 -35.11 -43.12 31.36
CA ILE A 4 -35.29 -43.48 29.94
C ILE A 4 -35.00 -42.27 29.03
N ASN A 5 -35.31 -41.06 29.50
CA ASN A 5 -35.14 -39.82 28.76
C ASN A 5 -33.66 -39.39 28.65
N GLU A 6 -32.87 -39.59 29.71
CA GLU A 6 -31.42 -39.32 29.66
C GLU A 6 -30.67 -40.34 28.79
N ALA A 7 -31.07 -41.62 28.84
CA ALA A 7 -30.47 -42.65 27.99
C ALA A 7 -30.76 -42.44 26.50
N GLU A 8 -31.97 -41.98 26.14
CA GLU A 8 -32.33 -41.62 24.77
C GLU A 8 -31.55 -40.38 24.28
N LEU A 9 -31.42 -39.34 25.12
CA LEU A 9 -30.63 -38.14 24.79
C LEU A 9 -29.13 -38.45 24.61
N GLN A 10 -28.57 -39.35 25.42
CA GLN A 10 -27.20 -39.80 25.27
C GLN A 10 -27.00 -40.62 23.99
N THR A 11 -27.97 -41.48 23.65
CA THR A 11 -27.94 -42.28 22.42
C THR A 11 -27.99 -41.38 21.18
N GLU A 12 -28.87 -40.38 21.16
CA GLU A 12 -28.96 -39.41 20.06
C GLU A 12 -27.68 -38.57 19.91
N SER A 13 -27.06 -38.18 21.03
CA SER A 13 -25.79 -37.45 21.03
C SER A 13 -24.63 -38.30 20.48
N ILE A 14 -24.61 -39.58 20.81
CA ILE A 14 -23.62 -40.55 20.31
C ILE A 14 -23.81 -40.80 18.82
N GLU A 15 -25.05 -40.95 18.35
CA GLU A 15 -25.34 -41.09 16.91
C GLU A 15 -24.91 -39.86 16.12
N ARG A 16 -25.14 -38.64 16.63
CA ARG A 16 -24.67 -37.40 16.00
C ARG A 16 -23.15 -37.32 15.96
N LEU A 17 -22.45 -37.75 17.00
CA LEU A 17 -20.99 -37.79 17.03
C LEU A 17 -20.44 -38.83 16.05
N LEU A 18 -21.07 -40.02 15.96
CA LEU A 18 -20.74 -41.04 14.97
C LEU A 18 -20.92 -40.52 13.55
N HIS A 19 -22.04 -39.83 13.28
CA HIS A 19 -22.29 -39.21 11.99
C HIS A 19 -21.27 -38.12 11.64
N LEU A 20 -20.87 -37.29 12.61
CA LEU A 20 -19.78 -36.31 12.42
C LEU A 20 -18.45 -36.98 12.13
N VAL A 21 -18.14 -38.08 12.83
CA VAL A 21 -16.91 -38.86 12.59
C VAL A 21 -16.93 -39.50 11.21
N GLU A 22 -18.08 -40.02 10.76
CA GLU A 22 -18.23 -40.54 9.40
C GLU A 22 -18.10 -39.45 8.33
N LEU A 23 -18.70 -38.28 8.54
CA LEU A 23 -18.52 -37.14 7.63
C LEU A 23 -17.05 -36.71 7.56
N LEU A 24 -16.38 -36.59 8.70
CA LEU A 24 -14.94 -36.28 8.74
C LEU A 24 -14.12 -37.37 8.06
N ASN A 25 -14.43 -38.65 8.28
CA ASN A 25 -13.77 -39.77 7.63
C ASN A 25 -13.99 -39.76 6.11
N ASN A 26 -15.18 -39.40 5.64
CA ASN A 26 -15.48 -39.28 4.21
C ASN A 26 -14.73 -38.10 3.57
N ILE A 27 -14.64 -36.96 4.26
CA ILE A 27 -13.83 -35.81 3.81
C ILE A 27 -12.34 -36.16 3.77
N LEU A 28 -11.84 -36.91 4.75
CA LEU A 28 -10.45 -37.37 4.80
C LEU A 28 -10.13 -38.48 3.79
N LYS A 29 -11.14 -39.18 3.28
CA LYS A 29 -10.99 -40.17 2.20
C LYS A 29 -11.11 -39.55 0.80
N ASP A 30 -11.58 -38.32 0.71
CA ASP A 30 -11.62 -37.59 -0.55
C ASP A 30 -10.19 -37.18 -0.95
N GLU A 31 -9.55 -38.04 -1.73
CA GLU A 31 -8.20 -37.83 -2.24
C GLU A 31 -8.10 -36.58 -3.12
N GLU A 32 -9.16 -36.19 -3.83
CA GLU A 32 -9.13 -34.98 -4.67
C GLU A 32 -9.15 -33.72 -3.81
N LEU A 33 -9.97 -33.70 -2.77
CA LEU A 33 -10.06 -32.61 -1.82
C LEU A 33 -8.77 -32.49 -1.00
N LEU A 34 -8.21 -33.61 -0.53
CA LEU A 34 -6.89 -33.64 0.11
C LEU A 34 -5.77 -33.21 -0.84
N LYS A 35 -5.83 -33.57 -2.12
CA LYS A 35 -4.86 -33.14 -3.13
C LYS A 35 -5.02 -31.67 -3.52
N ALA A 36 -6.22 -31.13 -3.48
CA ALA A 36 -6.48 -29.71 -3.68
C ALA A 36 -5.98 -28.89 -2.49
N ILE A 37 -6.28 -29.33 -1.25
CA ILE A 37 -5.75 -28.73 -0.01
C ILE A 37 -4.23 -28.83 0.01
N SER A 38 -3.64 -29.97 -0.36
CA SER A 38 -2.19 -30.11 -0.40
C SER A 38 -1.57 -29.21 -1.47
N LYS A 39 -2.15 -29.08 -2.67
CA LYS A 39 -1.67 -28.11 -3.67
C LYS A 39 -1.75 -26.67 -3.20
N LEU A 40 -2.81 -26.31 -2.48
CA LEU A 40 -2.99 -24.98 -1.87
C LEU A 40 -1.95 -24.72 -0.76
N LEU A 41 -1.62 -25.72 0.04
CA LEU A 41 -0.64 -25.61 1.13
C LEU A 41 0.82 -25.75 0.66
N VAL A 42 1.07 -26.49 -0.42
CA VAL A 42 2.42 -26.84 -0.92
C VAL A 42 2.89 -25.92 -2.04
N SER A 43 2.02 -25.07 -2.59
CA SER A 43 2.46 -23.99 -3.47
C SER A 43 3.49 -23.12 -2.75
N GLU A 44 4.66 -22.95 -3.37
CA GLU A 44 5.77 -22.14 -2.83
C GLU A 44 5.30 -20.71 -2.58
N GLU A 45 4.38 -20.22 -3.41
CA GLU A 45 3.74 -18.91 -3.31
C GLU A 45 2.89 -18.80 -2.05
N THR A 46 2.13 -19.83 -1.66
CA THR A 46 1.37 -19.81 -0.41
C THR A 46 2.29 -19.86 0.80
N PHE A 47 3.38 -20.63 0.76
CA PHE A 47 4.40 -20.62 1.82
C PHE A 47 5.08 -19.25 1.95
N LEU A 48 5.41 -18.61 0.83
CA LEU A 48 5.96 -17.26 0.81
C LEU A 48 4.99 -16.22 1.39
N VAL A 49 3.69 -16.34 1.12
CA VAL A 49 2.67 -15.44 1.68
C VAL A 49 2.47 -15.71 3.17
N VAL A 50 2.49 -16.97 3.62
CA VAL A 50 2.40 -17.35 5.04
C VAL A 50 3.63 -16.91 5.83
N ASP A 51 4.83 -17.02 5.25
CA ASP A 51 6.08 -16.57 5.87
C ASP A 51 6.14 -15.03 5.94
N ARG A 52 5.65 -14.34 4.91
CA ARG A 52 5.61 -12.86 4.85
C ARG A 52 4.38 -12.26 5.53
N LEU A 53 3.38 -13.06 5.89
CA LEU A 53 2.13 -12.62 6.49
C LEU A 53 2.34 -11.72 7.72
N PRO A 54 3.25 -12.03 8.65
CA PRO A 54 3.57 -11.14 9.76
C PRO A 54 4.13 -9.78 9.32
N GLN A 55 4.91 -9.73 8.24
CA GLN A 55 5.44 -8.49 7.69
C GLN A 55 4.35 -7.70 6.94
N LEU A 56 3.49 -8.40 6.20
CA LEU A 56 2.34 -7.81 5.52
C LEU A 56 1.35 -7.21 6.52
N ILE A 57 1.05 -7.91 7.62
CA ILE A 57 0.22 -7.38 8.72
C ILE A 57 0.85 -6.13 9.32
N LYS A 58 2.16 -6.14 9.60
CA LYS A 58 2.87 -4.96 10.12
C LYS A 58 2.86 -3.79 9.14
N LEU A 59 2.94 -4.05 7.83
CA LEU A 59 2.87 -3.02 6.80
C LEU A 59 1.45 -2.45 6.70
N ILE A 60 0.44 -3.31 6.71
CA ILE A 60 -0.96 -2.90 6.71
C ILE A 60 -1.23 -2.06 7.96
N GLU A 61 -0.83 -2.51 9.15
CA GLU A 61 -0.98 -1.77 10.40
C GLU A 61 -0.25 -0.42 10.36
N LYS A 62 0.95 -0.36 9.79
CA LYS A 62 1.65 0.92 9.59
C LYS A 62 0.88 1.84 8.64
N LEU A 63 0.34 1.31 7.56
CA LEU A 63 -0.40 2.09 6.57
C LEU A 63 -1.77 2.53 7.07
N THR A 64 -2.45 1.73 7.90
CA THR A 64 -3.77 2.04 8.47
C THR A 64 -3.72 2.88 9.75
N ARG A 65 -2.54 3.15 10.30
CA ARG A 65 -2.39 4.17 11.35
C ARG A 65 -2.82 5.53 10.79
N GLN A 66 -3.68 6.21 11.55
CA GLN A 66 -4.28 7.49 11.18
C GLN A 66 -3.22 8.55 10.80
N GLU A 67 -2.11 8.61 11.53
CA GLU A 67 -0.97 9.48 11.24
C GLU A 67 -0.32 9.25 9.86
N ASN A 68 -0.38 8.04 9.33
CA ASN A 68 0.21 7.69 8.04
C ASN A 68 -0.83 7.81 6.92
N LEU A 69 -2.11 7.57 7.20
CA LEU A 69 -3.19 7.90 6.29
C LEU A 69 -3.23 9.39 5.98
N GLU A 70 -3.13 10.26 6.99
CA GLU A 70 -3.09 11.72 6.80
C GLU A 70 -1.88 12.17 5.95
N LYS A 71 -0.72 11.53 6.13
CA LYS A 71 0.46 11.77 5.31
C LYS A 71 0.28 11.29 3.88
N ILE A 72 -0.32 10.12 3.69
CA ILE A 72 -0.61 9.57 2.36
C ILE A 72 -1.63 10.45 1.63
N GLU A 73 -2.69 10.88 2.30
CA GLU A 73 -3.68 11.83 1.74
C GLU A 73 -3.03 13.18 1.39
N SER A 74 -2.15 13.69 2.26
CA SER A 74 -1.40 14.92 1.97
C SER A 74 -0.50 14.75 0.74
N LEU A 75 0.19 13.61 0.61
CA LEU A 75 1.02 13.31 -0.56
C LEU A 75 0.18 13.13 -1.83
N LEU A 76 -0.97 12.47 -1.73
CA LEU A 76 -1.91 12.31 -2.84
C LEU A 76 -2.45 13.67 -3.29
N GLY A 77 -2.86 14.53 -2.35
CA GLY A 77 -3.29 15.90 -2.66
C GLY A 77 -2.19 16.74 -3.30
N LEU A 78 -0.93 16.58 -2.88
CA LEU A 78 0.21 17.19 -3.55
C LEU A 78 0.39 16.67 -4.97
N ILE A 79 0.33 15.35 -5.18
CA ILE A 79 0.46 14.71 -6.51
C ILE A 79 -0.69 15.12 -7.44
N GLU A 80 -1.91 15.22 -6.93
CA GLU A 80 -3.08 15.68 -7.70
C GLU A 80 -3.00 17.17 -8.04
N SER A 81 -2.41 17.98 -7.15
CA SER A 81 -2.15 19.40 -7.41
C SER A 81 -0.98 19.65 -8.37
N LEU A 82 -0.12 18.63 -8.55
CA LEU A 82 1.01 18.68 -9.47
C LEU A 82 0.54 18.31 -10.87
N ASP A 83 0.21 19.35 -11.64
CA ASP A 83 -0.04 19.21 -13.07
C ASP A 83 1.17 18.53 -13.74
N LYS A 84 0.90 17.41 -14.43
CA LYS A 84 1.89 16.55 -15.09
C LYS A 84 2.70 17.35 -16.13
N GLU A 85 2.08 18.35 -16.74
CA GLU A 85 2.76 19.25 -17.68
C GLU A 85 3.79 20.14 -16.95
N THR A 86 3.46 20.63 -15.76
CA THR A 86 4.35 21.40 -14.88
C THR A 86 5.53 20.57 -14.39
N LEU A 87 5.32 19.31 -13.99
CA LEU A 87 6.40 18.38 -13.61
C LEU A 87 7.35 18.10 -14.79
N ASN A 88 6.81 17.91 -15.99
CA ASN A 88 7.62 17.71 -17.20
C ASN A 88 8.42 18.97 -17.56
N LYS A 89 7.81 20.17 -17.46
CA LYS A 89 8.51 21.44 -17.67
C LYS A 89 9.65 21.63 -16.66
N LEU A 90 9.41 21.29 -15.39
CA LEU A 90 10.43 21.34 -14.34
C LEU A 90 11.56 20.34 -14.60
N GLY A 91 11.23 19.09 -14.93
CA GLY A 91 12.22 18.05 -15.27
C GLY A 91 13.07 18.41 -16.49
N ASN A 92 12.45 19.01 -17.51
CA ASN A 92 13.14 19.50 -18.71
C ASN A 92 14.03 20.72 -18.39
N ALA A 93 13.58 21.64 -17.53
CA ALA A 93 14.38 22.79 -17.10
C ALA A 93 15.60 22.35 -16.27
N LEU A 94 15.43 21.41 -15.34
CA LEU A 94 16.51 20.89 -14.50
C LEU A 94 17.55 20.08 -15.31
N SER A 95 17.09 19.26 -16.26
CA SER A 95 17.99 18.55 -17.16
C SER A 95 18.74 19.49 -18.11
N ALA A 96 18.10 20.59 -18.54
CA ALA A 96 18.76 21.64 -19.31
C ALA A 96 19.82 22.41 -18.49
N ILE A 97 19.63 22.58 -17.18
CA ILE A 97 20.61 23.19 -16.28
C ILE A 97 21.78 22.24 -16.02
N LYS A 98 21.53 20.93 -15.84
CA LYS A 98 22.57 19.93 -15.60
C LYS A 98 23.56 19.78 -16.77
N ASN A 99 23.10 20.01 -18.00
CA ASN A 99 23.87 19.79 -19.22
C ASN A 99 24.42 21.07 -19.88
N LYS A 100 24.20 22.25 -19.28
CA LYS A 100 24.74 23.53 -19.80
C LYS A 100 25.69 24.17 -18.79
N GLU A 101 26.87 24.55 -19.27
CA GLU A 101 27.71 25.52 -18.60
C GLU A 101 26.94 26.83 -18.42
N VAL A 102 26.87 27.31 -17.19
CA VAL A 102 26.19 28.57 -16.85
C VAL A 102 26.93 29.70 -17.54
N LYS A 103 26.39 30.20 -18.66
CA LYS A 103 26.94 31.39 -19.31
C LYS A 103 26.77 32.58 -18.38
N PRO A 104 27.84 33.35 -18.09
CA PRO A 104 27.74 34.51 -17.22
C PRO A 104 26.78 35.54 -17.86
N MET A 105 25.75 35.90 -17.11
CA MET A 105 24.75 36.89 -17.53
C MET A 105 25.23 38.29 -17.10
N SER A 106 25.06 39.29 -17.97
CA SER A 106 25.35 40.68 -17.61
C SER A 106 24.33 41.22 -16.61
N LEU A 107 24.72 42.22 -15.80
CA LEU A 107 23.82 42.84 -14.82
C LEU A 107 22.53 43.37 -15.47
N SER A 108 22.66 43.97 -16.66
CA SER A 108 21.51 44.44 -17.45
C SER A 108 20.62 43.27 -17.91
N GLY A 109 21.22 42.15 -18.31
CA GLY A 109 20.49 40.94 -18.69
C GLY A 109 19.69 40.34 -17.54
N LEU A 110 20.25 40.33 -16.33
CA LEU A 110 19.55 39.91 -15.11
C LEU A 110 18.36 40.81 -14.79
N ILE A 111 18.53 42.13 -14.87
CA ILE A 111 17.44 43.09 -14.64
C ILE A 111 16.32 42.88 -15.67
N THR A 112 16.66 42.68 -16.94
CA THR A 112 15.67 42.38 -17.98
C THR A 112 14.95 41.06 -17.72
N SER A 113 15.66 40.00 -17.33
CA SER A 113 15.06 38.71 -16.98
C SER A 113 14.17 38.78 -15.74
N LEU A 114 14.57 39.52 -14.70
CA LEU A 114 13.75 39.72 -13.49
C LEU A 114 12.54 40.62 -13.74
N SER A 115 12.60 41.47 -14.78
CA SER A 115 11.46 42.26 -15.23
C SER A 115 10.39 41.40 -15.93
N GLN A 116 10.71 40.16 -16.31
CA GLN A 116 9.73 39.23 -16.86
C GLN A 116 8.82 38.72 -15.73
N PRO A 117 7.48 38.88 -15.85
CA PRO A 117 6.53 38.45 -14.82
C PRO A 117 6.64 36.97 -14.45
N GLU A 118 6.97 36.11 -15.41
CA GLU A 118 7.07 34.66 -15.24
C GLU A 118 8.27 34.28 -14.37
N VAL A 119 9.42 34.93 -14.60
CA VAL A 119 10.66 34.71 -13.85
C VAL A 119 10.52 35.24 -12.42
N SER A 120 9.93 36.42 -12.25
CA SER A 120 9.66 37.00 -10.94
C SER A 120 8.71 36.14 -10.10
N LYS A 121 7.62 35.63 -10.71
CA LYS A 121 6.71 34.66 -10.07
C LYS A 121 7.44 33.38 -9.65
N GLY A 122 8.25 32.81 -10.54
CA GLY A 122 9.03 31.60 -10.24
C GLY A 122 10.04 31.80 -9.10
N LEU A 123 10.77 32.92 -9.11
CA LEU A 123 11.71 33.27 -8.04
C LEU A 123 10.99 33.47 -6.70
N ASN A 124 9.83 34.14 -6.70
CA ASN A 124 9.03 34.32 -5.50
C ASN A 124 8.53 32.98 -4.91
N LEU A 125 8.10 32.04 -5.76
CA LEU A 125 7.73 30.69 -5.32
C LEU A 125 8.91 29.94 -4.72
N MET A 126 10.09 29.99 -5.37
CA MET A 126 11.32 29.36 -4.85
C MET A 126 11.73 29.97 -3.51
N LEU A 127 11.66 31.30 -3.36
CA LEU A 127 11.96 31.98 -2.10
C LEU A 127 10.97 31.59 -0.99
N ASN A 128 9.69 31.44 -1.31
CA ASN A 128 8.68 31.01 -0.34
C ASN A 128 8.87 29.55 0.08
N LEU A 129 9.25 28.67 -0.86
CA LEU A 129 9.62 27.28 -0.56
C LEU A 129 10.86 27.22 0.34
N LEU A 130 11.91 27.97 0.03
CA LEU A 130 13.13 28.02 0.84
C LEU A 130 12.86 28.58 2.24
N LYS A 131 12.00 29.60 2.37
CA LYS A 131 11.55 30.11 3.67
C LYS A 131 10.81 29.03 4.46
N ALA A 132 9.91 28.29 3.81
CA ALA A 132 9.15 27.22 4.47
C ALA A 132 10.03 26.03 4.90
N LEU A 133 11.13 25.74 4.19
CA LEU A 133 12.07 24.67 4.52
C LEU A 133 13.12 25.07 5.57
N GLY A 134 13.42 26.37 5.69
CA GLY A 134 14.37 26.91 6.68
C GLY A 134 13.73 27.41 7.98
N SER A 135 12.41 27.35 8.08
CA SER A 135 11.63 27.59 9.31
C SER A 135 11.47 26.28 10.08
#